data_AF-A0A2V8Q6E6-F1
#
_entry.id   AF-A0A2V8Q6E6-F1
#
_cell.length_a   1.000
_cell.length_b   1.000
_cell.length_c   1.000
_cell.angle_alpha   90.00
_cell.angle_beta   90.00
_cell.angle_gamma   90.00
#
_symmetry.space_group_name_H-M   'P 1'
#
loop_
_entity.id
_entity.type
_entity.pdbx_description
1 polymer ?
#
loop_
_entity_poly.entity_id
_entity_poly.type
_entity_poly.pdbx_seq_one_letter_code
_entity_poly.pdbx_strand_id
1 'polypeptide(L)'
;MEKPAPADYPIEEILRQRWSPRAFSDRNVEAKKLLSLFEAARWAPSSFNEQPWSFIVATKDKPAEHTQLLNCLMEKNQQWAKLAPVLMVSAARLNFEKTGKPNRHA
;
A
#
# COMPACT_ATOMS: atom_id res chain seq x y z
N MET A 1 -9.39 18.66 -6.62
CA MET A 1 -10.23 18.11 -7.70
C MET A 1 -10.88 16.85 -7.16
N GLU A 2 -12.20 16.81 -7.13
CA GLU A 2 -12.97 15.64 -6.69
C GLU A 2 -13.26 14.74 -7.90
N LYS A 3 -13.28 13.42 -7.67
CA LYS A 3 -13.58 12.38 -8.67
C LYS A 3 -14.39 11.25 -8.03
N PRO A 4 -15.66 11.51 -7.66
CA PRO A 4 -16.50 10.46 -7.08
C PRO A 4 -16.74 9.35 -8.11
N ALA A 5 -16.56 8.10 -7.69
CA ALA A 5 -16.89 6.93 -8.50
C ALA A 5 -18.42 6.71 -8.56
N PRO A 6 -18.96 6.24 -9.69
CA PRO A 6 -20.36 5.81 -9.76
C PRO A 6 -20.58 4.63 -8.81
N ALA A 7 -21.74 4.62 -8.15
CA ALA A 7 -22.18 3.54 -7.28
C ALA A 7 -23.69 3.34 -7.49
N ASP A 8 -24.12 2.10 -7.69
CA ASP A 8 -25.54 1.76 -7.90
C ASP A 8 -26.36 1.81 -6.60
N TYR A 9 -25.68 1.79 -5.45
CA TYR A 9 -26.26 1.80 -4.10
C TYR A 9 -25.49 2.73 -3.15
N PRO A 10 -26.13 3.22 -2.06
CA PRO A 10 -25.46 4.07 -1.08
C PRO A 10 -24.30 3.36 -0.38
N ILE A 11 -23.15 4.03 -0.30
CA ILE A 11 -21.96 3.60 0.44
C ILE A 11 -21.32 4.82 1.12
N GLU A 12 -20.37 4.57 2.03
CA GLU A 12 -19.58 5.63 2.66
C GLU A 12 -18.90 6.55 1.63
N GLU A 13 -19.02 7.85 1.84
CA GLU A 13 -18.58 8.85 0.87
C GLU A 13 -17.07 8.79 0.62
N ILE A 14 -16.27 8.46 1.64
CA ILE A 14 -14.82 8.29 1.49
C ILE A 14 -14.46 7.19 0.47
N LEU A 15 -15.29 6.14 0.34
CA LEU A 15 -15.09 5.08 -0.64
C LEU A 15 -15.39 5.55 -2.06
N ARG A 16 -16.42 6.41 -2.22
CA ARG A 16 -16.75 7.02 -3.51
C ARG A 16 -15.70 8.02 -3.95
N GLN A 17 -15.18 8.82 -3.03
CA GLN A 17 -14.19 9.86 -3.31
C GLN A 17 -12.79 9.31 -3.57
N ARG A 18 -12.48 8.10 -3.10
CA ARG A 18 -11.17 7.49 -3.30
C ARG A 18 -10.96 7.13 -4.77
N TRP A 19 -9.82 7.57 -5.31
CA TRP A 19 -9.34 7.23 -6.65
C TRP A 19 -7.82 6.99 -6.61
N SER A 20 -7.24 6.60 -7.75
CA SER A 20 -5.80 6.31 -7.87
C SER A 20 -5.06 7.44 -8.59
N PRO A 21 -4.64 8.51 -7.88
CA PRO A 21 -3.88 9.60 -8.48
C PRO A 21 -2.47 9.15 -8.90
N ARG A 22 -1.90 9.88 -9.85
CA ARG A 22 -0.49 9.71 -10.29
C ARG A 22 0.33 10.99 -10.18
N ALA A 23 -0.30 12.10 -9.78
CA ALA A 23 0.36 13.36 -9.50
C ALA A 23 0.44 13.56 -7.99
N PHE A 24 1.66 13.78 -7.48
CA PHE A 24 1.95 13.96 -6.07
C PHE A 24 2.73 15.25 -5.88
N SER A 25 2.53 15.92 -4.76
CA SER A 25 3.39 17.02 -4.34
C SER A 25 4.67 16.47 -3.70
N ASP A 26 5.70 17.31 -3.59
CA ASP A 26 6.94 16.95 -2.87
C ASP A 26 6.83 17.02 -1.34
N ARG A 27 5.60 17.09 -0.82
CA ARG A 27 5.36 17.08 0.63
C ARG A 27 5.58 15.67 1.19
N ASN A 28 6.49 15.56 2.15
CA ASN A 28 6.68 14.33 2.92
C ASN A 28 5.44 13.97 3.75
N VAL A 29 5.22 12.66 3.93
CA VAL A 29 4.15 12.14 4.79
C VAL A 29 4.69 11.98 6.22
N GLU A 30 3.95 12.48 7.19
CA GLU A 30 4.34 12.40 8.60
C GLU A 30 4.33 10.93 9.08
N ALA A 31 5.36 10.51 9.81
CA ALA A 31 5.52 9.12 10.26
C ALA A 31 4.28 8.58 11.00
N LYS A 32 3.63 9.40 11.84
CA LYS A 32 2.40 9.02 12.56
C LYS A 32 1.25 8.64 11.61
N LYS A 33 1.13 9.29 10.44
CA LYS A 33 0.08 8.96 9.46
C LYS A 33 0.37 7.62 8.80
N LEU A 34 1.63 7.34 8.49
CA LEU A 34 2.04 6.02 7.96
C LEU A 34 1.78 4.92 8.98
N LEU A 35 2.15 5.13 10.25
CA LEU A 35 1.86 4.17 11.32
C LEU A 35 0.35 3.92 11.48
N SER A 36 -0.48 4.97 11.42
CA SER A 36 -1.94 4.82 11.46
C SER A 36 -2.48 4.04 10.27
N LEU A 37 -1.90 4.22 9.07
CA LEU A 37 -2.26 3.47 7.87
C LEU A 37 -1.90 1.98 8.03
N PHE A 38 -0.71 1.68 8.55
CA PHE A 38 -0.28 0.30 8.77
C PHE A 38 -1.05 -0.39 9.89
N GLU A 39 -1.45 0.34 10.92
CA GLU A 39 -2.35 -0.19 11.94
C GLU A 39 -3.68 -0.61 11.31
N ALA A 40 -4.30 0.25 10.49
CA ALA A 40 -5.53 -0.12 9.77
C ALA A 40 -5.32 -1.35 8.85
N ALA A 41 -4.19 -1.44 8.15
CA ALA A 41 -3.86 -2.60 7.32
C ALA A 41 -3.68 -3.89 8.14
N ARG A 42 -3.05 -3.79 9.32
CA ARG A 42 -2.85 -4.92 10.26
C ARG A 42 -4.16 -5.50 10.77
N TRP A 43 -5.21 -4.67 10.89
CA TRP A 43 -6.55 -5.08 11.32
C TRP A 43 -7.38 -5.78 10.25
N ALA A 44 -6.88 -5.94 9.02
CA ALA A 44 -7.56 -6.74 8.02
C ALA A 44 -7.76 -8.20 8.51
N PRO A 45 -8.90 -8.85 8.20
CA PRO A 45 -9.09 -10.25 8.53
C PRO A 45 -8.18 -11.15 7.67
N SER A 46 -7.76 -12.29 8.22
CA SER A 46 -6.99 -13.31 7.51
C SER A 46 -7.39 -14.72 7.93
N SER A 47 -7.16 -15.71 7.05
CA SER A 47 -7.38 -17.12 7.36
C SER A 47 -6.61 -17.52 8.62
N PHE A 48 -7.33 -18.09 9.60
CA PHE A 48 -6.79 -18.44 10.92
C PHE A 48 -6.13 -17.29 11.69
N ASN A 49 -6.40 -16.03 11.31
CA ASN A 49 -5.78 -14.83 11.85
C ASN A 49 -4.24 -14.81 11.75
N GLU A 50 -3.69 -15.49 10.73
CA GLU A 50 -2.24 -15.65 10.55
C GLU A 50 -1.54 -14.37 10.10
N GLN A 51 -2.27 -13.37 9.59
CA GLN A 51 -1.75 -12.07 9.18
C GLN A 51 -0.49 -12.20 8.29
N PRO A 52 -0.60 -12.88 7.12
CA PRO A 52 0.57 -13.29 6.34
C PRO A 52 1.29 -12.14 5.63
N TRP A 53 0.73 -10.93 5.67
CA TRP A 53 1.25 -9.75 4.99
C TRP A 53 2.48 -9.16 5.67
N SER A 54 3.39 -8.64 4.85
CA SER A 54 4.53 -7.82 5.25
C SER A 54 4.63 -6.64 4.29
N PHE A 55 4.91 -5.46 4.84
CA PHE A 55 5.00 -4.22 4.07
C PHE A 55 6.46 -3.73 4.07
N ILE A 56 7.05 -3.62 2.88
CA ILE A 56 8.35 -2.99 2.67
C ILE A 56 8.07 -1.56 2.22
N VAL A 57 8.55 -0.58 2.99
CA VAL A 57 8.17 0.83 2.83
C VAL A 57 9.41 1.68 2.69
N ALA A 58 9.41 2.56 1.70
CA ALA A 58 10.48 3.51 1.49
C ALA A 58 9.91 4.91 1.24
N THR A 59 10.55 5.92 1.81
CA THR A 59 10.08 7.30 1.87
C THR A 59 11.15 8.23 1.28
N LYS A 60 10.77 9.37 0.70
CA LYS A 60 11.72 10.29 0.05
C LYS A 60 12.77 10.92 0.97
N ASP A 61 12.56 10.91 2.30
CA ASP A 61 13.58 11.28 3.30
C ASP A 61 14.71 10.25 3.41
N LYS A 62 14.52 9.04 2.85
CA LYS A 62 15.49 7.96 2.71
C LYS A 62 15.71 7.63 1.22
N PRO A 63 16.47 8.46 0.50
CA PRO A 63 16.52 8.43 -0.97
C PRO A 63 17.11 7.15 -1.55
N ALA A 64 18.04 6.49 -0.83
CA ALA A 64 18.64 5.25 -1.29
C ALA A 64 17.61 4.11 -1.32
N GLU A 65 16.87 3.92 -0.22
CA GLU A 65 15.81 2.92 -0.09
C GLU A 65 14.64 3.21 -1.03
N HIS A 66 14.27 4.48 -1.19
CA HIS A 66 13.21 4.89 -2.13
C HIS A 66 13.59 4.55 -3.56
N THR A 67 14.83 4.86 -3.97
CA THR A 67 15.35 4.53 -5.30
C THR A 67 15.41 3.01 -5.50
N GLN A 68 15.84 2.25 -4.48
CA GLN A 68 15.88 0.80 -4.54
C GLN A 68 14.49 0.20 -4.80
N LEU A 69 13.46 0.67 -4.08
CA LEU A 69 12.10 0.17 -4.24
C LEU A 69 11.45 0.65 -5.55
N LEU A 70 11.78 1.87 -6.01
CA LEU A 70 11.37 2.39 -7.32
C LEU A 70 11.90 1.51 -8.46
N ASN A 71 13.15 1.04 -8.37
CA ASN A 71 13.79 0.18 -9.37
C ASN A 71 13.15 -1.21 -9.48
N CYS A 72 12.33 -1.62 -8.50
CA CYS A 72 11.54 -2.85 -8.60
C CYS A 72 10.30 -2.69 -9.51
N LEU A 73 9.95 -1.45 -9.90
CA LEU A 73 8.78 -1.18 -10.73
C LEU A 73 9.14 -1.22 -12.22
N MET A 74 8.18 -1.59 -13.07
CA MET A 74 8.31 -1.43 -14.53
C MET A 74 8.54 0.05 -14.88
N GLU A 75 9.34 0.33 -15.92
CA GLU A 75 9.72 1.69 -16.35
C GLU A 75 8.52 2.65 -16.50
N LYS A 76 7.43 2.18 -17.11
CA LYS A 76 6.19 2.96 -17.28
C LYS A 76 5.60 3.42 -15.94
N ASN A 77 5.73 2.61 -14.89
CA ASN A 77 5.26 2.97 -13.55
C ASN A 77 6.22 3.94 -12.87
N GLN A 78 7.53 3.78 -13.08
CA GLN A 78 8.53 4.67 -12.50
C GLN A 78 8.32 6.14 -12.92
N GLN A 79 7.85 6.39 -14.15
CA GLN A 79 7.61 7.74 -14.68
C GLN A 79 6.79 8.64 -13.75
N TRP A 80 5.77 8.08 -13.10
CA TRP A 80 4.91 8.80 -12.15
C TRP A 80 5.16 8.41 -10.70
N ALA A 81 5.51 7.13 -10.42
CA ALA A 81 5.72 6.65 -9.06
C ALA A 81 6.91 7.34 -8.37
N LYS A 82 7.94 7.76 -9.12
CA LYS A 82 9.06 8.54 -8.58
C LYS A 82 8.65 9.85 -7.89
N LEU A 83 7.47 10.39 -8.24
CA LEU A 83 6.93 11.61 -7.64
C LEU A 83 6.32 11.35 -6.27
N ALA A 84 5.88 10.11 -5.99
CA ALA A 84 5.24 9.77 -4.72
C ALA A 84 6.24 9.90 -3.55
N PRO A 85 5.86 10.56 -2.44
CA PRO A 85 6.71 10.70 -1.26
C PRO A 85 6.96 9.37 -0.54
N VAL A 86 6.13 8.35 -0.80
CA VAL A 86 6.19 7.02 -0.19
C VAL A 86 5.92 5.99 -1.28
N LEU A 87 6.76 4.95 -1.32
CA LEU A 87 6.54 3.74 -2.10
C LEU A 87 6.47 2.55 -1.15
N MET A 88 5.65 1.56 -1.51
CA MET A 88 5.44 0.37 -0.69
C MET A 88 5.27 -0.87 -1.56
N VAL A 89 5.86 -1.98 -1.13
CA VAL A 89 5.55 -3.33 -1.62
C VAL A 89 4.84 -4.09 -0.51
N SER A 90 3.71 -4.70 -0.85
CA SER A 90 3.07 -5.71 -0.01
C SER A 90 3.53 -7.09 -0.48
N ALA A 91 4.02 -7.90 0.45
CA ALA A 91 4.37 -9.29 0.22
C ALA A 91 3.59 -10.18 1.20
N ALA A 92 3.31 -11.41 0.80
CA ALA A 92 2.59 -12.36 1.65
C ALA A 92 3.38 -13.65 1.81
N ARG A 93 3.34 -14.22 3.02
CA ARG A 93 3.89 -15.54 3.29
C ARG A 93 2.99 -16.60 2.66
N LEU A 94 3.55 -17.41 1.76
CA LEU A 94 2.81 -18.40 0.98
C LEU A 94 2.41 -19.65 1.76
N ASN A 95 2.99 -19.87 2.94
CA ASN A 95 2.72 -21.04 3.79
C ASN A 95 2.27 -20.57 5.18
N PHE A 96 1.36 -21.32 5.80
CA PHE A 96 0.96 -21.12 7.19
C PHE A 96 2.13 -21.32 8.15
N GLU A 97 2.26 -20.47 9.16
CA GLU A 97 3.36 -20.51 10.13
C GLU A 97 3.37 -21.83 10.90
N LYS A 98 2.20 -22.24 11.39
CA LYS A 98 2.08 -23.40 12.29
C LYS A 98 2.21 -24.74 11.58
N THR A 99 1.83 -24.82 10.30
CA THR A 99 1.70 -26.11 9.60
C THR A 99 2.65 -26.27 8.42
N GLY A 100 3.26 -25.19 7.93
CA GLY A 100 4.07 -25.19 6.71
C GLY A 100 3.28 -25.50 5.44
N LYS A 101 1.97 -25.75 5.52
CA LYS A 101 1.12 -26.03 4.36
C LYS A 101 0.87 -24.75 3.56
N PRO A 102 0.63 -24.85 2.24
CA PRO A 102 0.27 -23.70 1.42
C PRO A 102 -0.94 -22.95 1.98
N ASN A 103 -0.79 -21.64 2.15
CA ASN A 103 -1.88 -20.72 2.42
C ASN A 103 -2.44 -20.23 1.08
N ARG A 104 -3.56 -20.81 0.65
CA ARG A 104 -4.22 -20.46 -0.63
C ARG A 104 -4.84 -19.06 -0.66
N HIS A 105 -4.86 -18.38 0.49
CA HIS A 105 -5.39 -17.04 0.66
C HIS A 105 -4.30 -16.00 0.95
N ALA A 106 -3.02 -16.38 0.83
CA ALA A 106 -1.89 -15.47 0.88
C ALA A 106 -1.81 -14.62 -0.40
#